data_AF-A0A8J7L4N2-F1
#
_entry.id   AF-A0A8J7L4N2-F1
#
_cell.length_a   1.000
_cell.length_b   1.000
_cell.length_c   1.000
_cell.angle_alpha   90.00
_cell.angle_beta   90.00
_cell.angle_gamma   90.00
#
_symmetry.space_group_name_H-M   'P 1'
#
loop_
_entity.id
_entity.type
_entity.pdbx_description
1 polymer ?
#
loop_
_entity_poly.entity_id
_entity_poly.type
_entity_poly.pdbx_seq_one_letter_code
_entity_poly.pdbx_strand_id
1 'polypeptide(L)'
;MSNAQTSHNEDRILEKALTNKIIDDYFDNTQSWLRAILRMCIFSLANLNGQSVIIVECPNQAVAKRLSRKTYPFRGLVYYLTDNLTGCDRTLFCYQEVKDGTWQCFDTSTNSWKSLNHLQSWTASTDS
;
A
#
# COMPACT_ATOMS: atom_id res chain seq x y z
N MET A 1 -13.96 21.68 -17.10
CA MET A 1 -12.91 21.21 -16.15
C MET A 1 -13.57 20.91 -14.81
N SER A 2 -13.98 19.66 -14.58
CA SER A 2 -14.60 19.20 -13.30
C SER A 2 -14.52 17.67 -13.07
N ASN A 3 -14.14 16.86 -14.07
CA ASN A 3 -14.21 15.39 -13.97
C ASN A 3 -13.04 14.69 -13.25
N ALA A 4 -11.91 15.36 -13.02
CA ALA A 4 -10.73 14.72 -12.42
C ALA A 4 -10.80 14.61 -10.88
N GLN A 5 -11.55 15.51 -10.23
CA GLN A 5 -11.69 15.51 -8.77
C GLN A 5 -12.64 14.41 -8.28
N THR A 6 -13.66 14.08 -9.08
CA THR A 6 -14.63 13.03 -8.80
C THR A 6 -14.01 11.64 -8.96
N SER A 7 -13.22 11.41 -10.02
CA SER A 7 -12.57 10.10 -10.25
C SER A 7 -11.59 9.75 -9.13
N HIS A 8 -10.75 10.71 -8.69
CA HIS A 8 -9.79 10.47 -7.60
C HIS A 8 -10.48 10.14 -6.26
N ASN A 9 -11.64 10.72 -5.98
CA ASN A 9 -12.39 10.40 -4.77
C ASN A 9 -13.06 9.03 -4.84
N GLU A 10 -13.60 8.65 -6.00
CA GLU A 10 -14.17 7.32 -6.23
C GLU A 10 -13.09 6.24 -6.15
N ASP A 11 -11.93 6.48 -6.74
CA ASP A 11 -10.76 5.60 -6.66
C ASP A 11 -10.33 5.40 -5.21
N ARG A 12 -10.28 6.47 -4.41
CA ARG A 12 -9.94 6.40 -2.98
C ARG A 12 -10.97 5.62 -2.15
N ILE A 13 -12.26 5.69 -2.49
CA ILE A 13 -13.30 4.88 -1.83
C ILE A 13 -13.11 3.40 -2.17
N LEU A 14 -12.83 3.08 -3.43
CA LEU A 14 -12.57 1.70 -3.87
C LEU A 14 -11.31 1.12 -3.23
N GLU A 15 -10.21 1.87 -3.22
CA GLU A 15 -8.98 1.49 -2.52
C GLU A 15 -9.24 1.25 -1.04
N LYS A 16 -10.09 2.07 -0.40
CA LYS A 16 -10.46 1.88 1.00
C LYS A 16 -11.30 0.63 1.22
N ALA A 17 -12.25 0.35 0.34
CA ALA A 17 -13.05 -0.86 0.39
C ALA A 17 -12.18 -2.11 0.20
N LEU A 18 -11.26 -2.09 -0.77
CA LEU A 18 -10.27 -3.15 -0.97
C LEU A 18 -9.40 -3.34 0.27
N THR A 19 -8.90 -2.25 0.85
CA THR A 19 -8.10 -2.27 2.07
C THR A 19 -8.85 -2.98 3.21
N ASN A 20 -10.11 -2.60 3.44
CA ASN A 20 -10.91 -3.22 4.50
C ASN A 20 -11.15 -4.71 4.23
N LYS A 21 -11.45 -5.08 2.98
CA LYS A 21 -11.60 -6.49 2.60
C LYS A 21 -10.32 -7.30 2.85
N ILE A 22 -9.16 -6.77 2.47
CA ILE A 22 -7.86 -7.41 2.77
C ILE A 22 -7.69 -7.59 4.28
N ILE A 23 -8.03 -6.58 5.08
CA ILE A 23 -7.90 -6.65 6.53
C ILE A 23 -8.83 -7.70 7.14
N ASP A 24 -10.05 -7.80 6.64
CA ASP A 24 -11.07 -8.70 7.16
C ASP A 24 -10.83 -10.16 6.72
N ASP A 25 -10.28 -10.38 5.52
CA ASP A 25 -10.05 -11.73 4.97
C ASP A 25 -8.65 -12.25 5.29
N TYR A 26 -7.60 -11.46 5.00
CA TYR A 26 -6.21 -11.91 5.08
C TYR A 26 -5.59 -11.69 6.46
N PHE A 27 -5.98 -10.60 7.15
CA PHE A 27 -5.45 -10.26 8.47
C PHE A 27 -6.36 -10.71 9.62
N ASP A 28 -7.38 -11.53 9.36
CA ASP A 28 -8.45 -11.92 10.29
C ASP A 28 -7.93 -12.44 11.65
N ASN A 29 -6.92 -13.32 11.60
CA ASN A 29 -6.29 -14.02 12.71
C ASN A 29 -5.13 -13.22 13.31
N THR A 30 -4.87 -12.00 12.82
CA THR A 30 -3.86 -11.13 13.40
C THR A 30 -4.41 -10.32 14.57
N GLN A 31 -3.49 -9.82 15.39
CA GLN A 31 -3.80 -9.07 16.60
C GLN A 31 -4.73 -7.88 16.29
N SER A 32 -5.80 -7.71 17.06
CA SER A 32 -6.83 -6.69 16.78
C SER A 32 -6.27 -5.27 16.68
N TRP A 33 -5.22 -4.95 17.44
CA TRP A 33 -4.55 -3.65 17.34
C TRP A 33 -3.86 -3.45 15.98
N LEU A 34 -3.32 -4.52 15.37
CA LEU A 34 -2.69 -4.45 14.05
C LEU A 34 -3.77 -4.14 13.00
N ARG A 35 -4.88 -4.89 13.01
CA ARG A 35 -6.03 -4.62 12.14
C ARG A 35 -6.55 -3.20 12.28
N ALA A 36 -6.65 -2.67 13.51
CA ALA A 36 -7.07 -1.29 13.75
C ALA A 36 -6.13 -0.27 13.10
N ILE A 37 -4.81 -0.47 13.19
CA ILE A 37 -3.81 0.40 12.54
C ILE A 37 -3.87 0.27 11.02
N LEU A 38 -4.02 -0.95 10.50
CA LEU A 38 -4.13 -1.18 9.06
C LEU A 38 -5.36 -0.50 8.47
N ARG A 39 -6.48 -0.43 9.22
CA ARG A 39 -7.68 0.31 8.80
C ARG A 39 -7.47 1.82 8.72
N MET A 40 -6.38 2.37 9.25
CA MET A 40 -6.00 3.77 9.02
C MET A 40 -5.25 3.96 7.70
N CYS A 41 -4.74 2.89 7.10
CA CYS A 41 -3.93 2.92 5.90
C CYS A 41 -4.79 2.73 4.64
N ILE A 42 -4.15 2.86 3.48
CA ILE A 42 -4.69 2.50 2.17
C ILE A 42 -3.71 1.52 1.51
N PHE A 43 -4.25 0.43 0.96
CA PHE A 43 -3.51 -0.61 0.29
C PHE A 43 -3.72 -0.47 -1.21
N SER A 44 -2.62 -0.46 -1.95
CA SER A 44 -2.62 -0.48 -3.40
C SER A 44 -1.60 -1.49 -3.93
N LEU A 45 -1.87 -2.03 -5.11
CA LEU A 45 -0.96 -2.92 -5.82
C LEU A 45 -0.30 -2.13 -6.94
N ALA A 46 1.02 -2.16 -7.01
CA ALA A 46 1.79 -1.53 -8.08
C ALA A 46 2.80 -2.50 -8.67
N ASN A 47 3.45 -2.07 -9.75
CA ASN A 47 4.59 -2.77 -10.32
C ASN A 47 5.83 -1.88 -10.21
N LEU A 48 6.87 -2.37 -9.53
CA LEU A 48 8.15 -1.68 -9.39
C LEU A 48 9.28 -2.62 -9.82
N ASN A 49 10.09 -2.19 -10.79
CA ASN A 49 11.18 -2.98 -11.37
C ASN A 49 10.72 -4.34 -11.94
N GLY A 50 9.52 -4.39 -12.55
CA GLY A 50 8.96 -5.61 -13.13
C GLY A 50 8.36 -6.57 -12.09
N GLN A 51 8.28 -6.17 -10.83
CA GLN A 51 7.72 -6.98 -9.74
C GLN A 51 6.48 -6.33 -9.14
N SER A 52 5.44 -7.13 -8.94
CA SER A 52 4.28 -6.75 -8.14
C SER A 52 4.71 -6.41 -6.71
N VAL A 53 4.24 -5.28 -6.22
CA VAL A 53 4.56 -4.75 -4.88
C VAL A 53 3.28 -4.21 -4.25
N ILE A 54 3.10 -4.50 -2.96
CA ILE A 54 2.04 -3.86 -2.18
C ILE A 54 2.56 -2.55 -1.63
N ILE A 55 1.80 -1.48 -1.82
CA ILE A 55 2.04 -0.20 -1.19
C ILE A 55 1.01 -0.03 -0.07
N VAL A 56 1.51 0.23 1.13
CA VAL A 56 0.70 0.55 2.31
C VAL A 56 0.92 2.02 2.61
N GLU A 57 -0.01 2.85 2.15
CA GLU A 57 -0.06 4.28 2.44
C GLU A 57 -0.55 4.50 3.86
N CYS A 58 0.37 4.91 4.73
CA CYS A 58 0.16 5.16 6.14
C CYS A 58 -0.21 6.64 6.36
N PRO A 59 -1.03 6.95 7.37
CA PRO A 59 -1.46 8.32 7.64
C PRO A 59 -0.33 9.24 8.13
N ASN A 60 0.78 8.68 8.63
CA ASN A 60 1.96 9.43 9.08
C ASN A 60 3.18 8.52 9.28
N GLN A 61 4.32 9.16 9.57
CA GLN A 61 5.60 8.49 9.83
C GLN A 61 5.54 7.49 10.99
N ALA A 62 4.82 7.78 12.06
CA ALA A 62 4.78 6.91 13.24
C ALA A 62 4.13 5.56 12.92
N VAL A 63 3.02 5.59 12.17
CA VAL A 63 2.35 4.37 11.70
C VAL A 63 3.26 3.60 10.74
N ALA A 64 3.86 4.26 9.75
CA ALA A 64 4.76 3.61 8.79
C ALA A 64 5.96 2.93 9.48
N LYS A 65 6.61 3.59 10.44
CA LYS A 65 7.71 3.03 11.24
C LYS A 65 7.27 1.86 12.13
N ARG A 66 6.03 1.87 12.62
CA ARG A 66 5.50 0.76 13.42
C ARG A 66 5.25 -0.47 12.56
N LEU A 67 4.66 -0.28 11.38
CA LEU A 67 4.39 -1.37 10.44
C LEU A 67 5.66 -1.93 9.81
N SER A 68 6.66 -1.09 9.51
CA SER A 68 7.95 -1.54 8.96
C SER A 68 8.74 -2.48 9.88
N ARG A 69 8.41 -2.51 11.18
CA ARG A 69 8.98 -3.46 12.17
C ARG A 69 8.17 -4.76 12.28
N LYS A 70 7.05 -4.85 11.59
CA LYS A 70 6.08 -5.95 11.62
C LYS A 70 5.81 -6.43 10.20
N THR A 71 6.86 -6.82 9.50
CA THR A 71 6.79 -7.24 8.09
C THR A 71 6.26 -8.66 7.92
N TYR A 72 6.42 -9.53 8.93
CA TYR A 72 6.03 -10.93 8.86
C TYR A 72 4.55 -11.15 8.47
N PRO A 73 3.56 -10.44 9.07
CA PRO A 73 2.16 -10.57 8.66
C PRO A 73 1.88 -10.23 7.19
N PHE A 74 2.76 -9.50 6.50
CA PHE A 74 2.56 -9.10 5.10
C PHE A 74 3.15 -10.10 4.10
N ARG A 75 3.88 -11.12 4.56
CA ARG A 75 4.42 -12.18 3.71
C ARG A 75 3.29 -13.04 3.15
N GLY A 76 3.22 -13.18 1.83
CA GLY A 76 2.15 -13.85 1.11
C GLY A 76 1.05 -12.93 0.61
N LEU A 77 1.07 -11.63 0.95
CA LEU A 77 0.00 -10.71 0.56
C LEU A 77 -0.06 -10.46 -0.95
N VAL A 78 1.10 -10.37 -1.61
CA VAL A 78 1.18 -10.26 -3.08
C VAL A 78 0.56 -11.50 -3.72
N TYR A 79 0.92 -12.69 -3.23
CA TYR A 79 0.35 -13.95 -3.71
C TYR A 79 -1.16 -13.99 -3.50
N TYR A 80 -1.65 -13.67 -2.29
CA TYR A 80 -3.07 -13.62 -1.97
C TYR A 80 -3.89 -12.75 -2.94
N LEU A 81 -3.33 -11.63 -3.40
CA LEU A 81 -4.03 -10.70 -4.29
C LEU A 81 -3.88 -11.00 -5.78
N THR A 82 -2.83 -11.70 -6.18
CA THR A 82 -2.49 -11.87 -7.61
C THR A 82 -2.45 -13.33 -8.08
N ASP A 83 -2.55 -14.28 -7.15
CA ASP A 83 -2.29 -15.72 -7.35
C ASP A 83 -0.93 -16.00 -8.02
N ASN A 84 0.01 -15.05 -7.93
CA ASN A 84 1.33 -15.18 -8.50
C ASN A 84 2.30 -15.82 -7.51
N LEU A 85 2.47 -17.15 -7.61
CA LEU A 85 3.39 -17.94 -6.79
C LEU A 85 4.87 -17.52 -6.92
N THR A 86 5.22 -16.80 -7.99
CA THR A 86 6.58 -16.26 -8.20
C THR A 86 6.73 -14.83 -7.69
N GLY A 87 5.65 -14.23 -7.21
CA GLY A 87 5.64 -12.88 -6.65
C GLY A 87 6.51 -12.78 -5.41
N CYS A 88 7.37 -11.78 -5.36
CA CYS A 88 8.17 -11.49 -4.16
C CYS A 88 7.26 -10.89 -3.07
N ASP A 89 7.52 -11.18 -1.80
CA ASP A 89 6.83 -10.60 -0.62
C ASP A 89 7.15 -9.10 -0.41
N ARG A 90 7.36 -8.36 -1.49
CA ARG A 90 7.76 -6.97 -1.46
C ARG A 90 6.55 -6.11 -1.10
N THR A 91 6.66 -5.47 0.04
CA THR A 91 5.74 -4.44 0.54
C THR A 91 6.50 -3.15 0.80
N LEU A 92 5.89 -2.02 0.46
CA LEU A 92 6.34 -0.68 0.83
C LEU A 92 5.43 -0.10 1.91
N PHE A 93 6.01 0.40 3.00
CA PHE A 93 5.28 1.20 4.00
C PHE A 93 5.58 2.67 3.76
N CYS A 94 4.62 3.39 3.21
CA CYS A 94 4.81 4.74 2.73
C CYS A 94 4.06 5.75 3.60
N TYR A 95 4.62 6.92 3.82
CA TYR A 95 3.89 8.06 4.36
C TYR A 95 4.31 9.32 3.61
N GLN A 96 3.40 10.28 3.50
CA GLN A 96 3.71 11.56 2.89
C GLN A 96 4.23 12.53 3.96
N GLU A 97 5.40 13.11 3.72
CA GLU A 97 5.99 14.11 4.60
C GLU A 97 5.24 15.44 4.43
N VAL A 98 4.75 16.02 5.53
CA VAL A 98 3.84 17.19 5.49
C VAL A 98 4.52 18.44 4.90
N LYS A 99 5.84 18.53 5.04
CA LYS A 99 6.60 19.74 4.71
C LYS A 99 6.75 19.97 3.21
N ASP A 100 6.96 18.92 2.45
CA ASP A 100 7.32 18.97 1.04
C ASP A 100 6.47 18.05 0.16
N GLY A 101 5.55 17.27 0.75
CA GLY A 101 4.71 16.33 0.02
C GLY A 101 5.45 15.10 -0.49
N THR A 102 6.72 14.92 -0.09
CA THR A 102 7.57 13.80 -0.52
C THR A 102 7.11 12.51 0.15
N TRP A 103 7.03 11.42 -0.62
CA TRP A 103 6.73 10.12 -0.04
C TRP A 103 8.01 9.47 0.51
N GLN A 104 7.94 9.05 1.76
CA GLN A 104 8.98 8.27 2.43
C GLN A 104 8.48 6.84 2.59
N CYS A 105 9.15 5.90 1.92
CA CYS A 105 8.74 4.51 1.85
C CYS A 105 9.80 3.58 2.39
N PHE A 106 9.42 2.72 3.33
CA PHE A 106 10.25 1.62 3.76
C PHE A 106 10.08 0.43 2.82
N ASP A 107 11.16 0.01 2.17
CA ASP A 107 11.17 -1.10 1.23
C ASP A 107 11.62 -2.38 1.93
N THR A 108 10.70 -3.33 2.05
CA THR A 108 10.97 -4.63 2.72
C THR A 108 12.00 -5.47 1.99
N SER A 109 12.20 -5.27 0.68
CA SER A 109 13.21 -6.01 -0.09
C SER A 109 14.64 -5.56 0.21
N THR A 110 14.84 -4.26 0.46
CA THR A 110 16.15 -3.69 0.80
C THR A 110 16.29 -3.37 2.28
N ASN A 111 15.24 -3.57 3.07
CA ASN A 111 15.16 -3.28 4.49
C ASN A 111 15.56 -1.83 4.83
N SER A 112 15.18 -0.87 3.97
CA SER A 112 15.66 0.51 4.03
C SER A 112 14.58 1.52 3.66
N TRP A 113 14.71 2.74 4.17
CA TRP A 113 13.87 3.87 3.77
C TRP A 113 14.38 4.47 2.45
N LYS A 114 13.44 4.86 1.59
CA LYS A 114 13.71 5.54 0.31
C LYS A 114 12.70 6.66 0.12
N SER A 115 13.18 7.75 -0.47
CA SER A 115 12.34 8.85 -0.94
C SER A 115 11.79 8.50 -2.32
N LEU A 116 10.48 8.61 -2.50
CA LEU A 116 9.80 8.45 -3.79
C LEU A 116 9.09 9.76 -4.14
N ASN A 117 9.51 10.39 -5.23
CA ASN A 117 8.94 11.67 -5.65
C ASN A 117 7.65 11.50 -6.48
N HIS A 118 7.39 10.30 -7.02
CA HIS A 118 6.18 9.96 -7.76
C HIS A 118 5.71 8.55 -7.42
N LEU A 119 4.80 8.44 -6.46
CA LEU A 119 3.88 7.29 -6.36
C LEU A 119 2.67 7.61 -7.24
N GLN A 120 2.84 7.60 -8.56
CA GLN A 120 1.66 7.57 -9.43
C GLN A 120 1.13 6.16 -9.40
N SER A 121 -0.05 5.98 -8.78
CA SER A 121 -0.97 4.90 -9.12
C SER A 121 -1.03 4.87 -10.65
N TRP A 122 -0.47 3.83 -11.25
CA TRP A 122 -0.65 3.59 -12.68
C TRP A 122 -2.13 3.25 -12.82
N THR A 123 -2.94 4.23 -13.19
CA THR A 123 -4.23 3.96 -13.82
C THR A 123 -3.91 3.15 -15.06
N ALA A 124 -4.41 1.91 -15.09
CA ALA A 124 -4.33 1.10 -16.29
C ALA A 124 -4.93 1.92 -17.44
N SER A 125 -4.09 2.30 -18.40
CA SER A 125 -4.56 2.91 -19.62
C SER A 125 -5.38 1.86 -20.34
N THR A 126 -6.71 1.94 -20.23
CA THR A 126 -7.59 1.18 -21.11
C THR A 126 -7.38 1.75 -22.51
N ASP A 127 -6.70 0.98 -23.36
CA ASP A 127 -6.60 1.25 -24.80
C ASP A 127 -8.01 1.48 -25.37
N SER A 128 -8.12 2.52 -26.20
CA SER A 128 -9.33 2.95 -26.90
C SER A 128 -9.60 2.09 -28.13
#